data_AF-A0A2I0NZG8-F1
#
_entry.id   AF-A0A2I0NZG8-F1
#
_cell.length_a   1.000
_cell.length_b   1.000
_cell.length_c   1.000
_cell.angle_alpha   90.00
_cell.angle_beta   90.00
_cell.angle_gamma   90.00
#
_symmetry.space_group_name_H-M   'P 1'
#
loop_
_entity.id
_entity.type
_entity.pdbx_description
1 polymer ?
#
loop_
_entity_poly.entity_id
_entity_poly.type
_entity_poly.pdbx_seq_one_letter_code
_entity_poly.pdbx_strand_id
1 'polypeptide(L)' 'MSVLKEKRSYLIQKYHITRIGIFGSVIRDEAGPGSDIDILVDFSDDGSLLDHSG' A
#
# COMPACT_ATOMS: atom_id res chain seq x y z
N MET A 1 6.60 11.79 -3.03
CA MET A 1 6.80 10.54 -2.26
C MET A 1 6.65 10.68 -0.72
N SER A 2 6.05 11.76 -0.18
CA SER A 2 5.94 11.95 1.28
C SER A 2 4.78 11.21 1.95
N VAL A 3 3.61 11.20 1.30
CA VAL A 3 2.34 10.73 1.87
C VAL A 3 2.39 9.23 2.25
N LEU A 4 3.04 8.40 1.43
CA LEU A 4 3.12 6.96 1.69
C LEU A 4 3.98 6.62 2.91
N LYS A 5 5.07 7.38 3.13
CA LYS A 5 5.90 7.24 4.34
C LYS A 5 5.17 7.71 5.58
N GLU A 6 4.47 8.85 5.48
CA GLU A 6 3.71 9.43 6.59
C GLU A 6 2.55 8.54 7.02
N LYS A 7 1.79 8.01 6.06
CA LYS A 7 0.64 7.13 6.32
C LYS A 7 1.03 5.68 6.58
N ARG A 8 2.29 5.31 6.45
CA ARG A 8 2.76 3.92 6.54
C ARG A 8 2.28 3.21 7.81
N SER A 9 2.51 3.83 8.97
CA SER A 9 2.15 3.21 10.26
C SER A 9 0.64 3.04 10.42
N TYR A 10 -0.14 4.04 9.96
CA TYR A 10 -1.60 3.96 9.97
C TYR A 10 -2.11 2.82 9.07
N LEU A 11 -1.58 2.69 7.86
CA LEU A 11 -1.95 1.63 6.93
C LEU A 11 -1.62 0.25 7.49
N ILE A 12 -0.43 0.10 8.07
CA ILE A 12 0.01 -1.16 8.71
C ILE A 12 -0.93 -1.59 9.82
N GLN A 13 -1.27 -0.68 10.74
CA GLN A 13 -2.10 -1.01 11.89
C GLN A 13 -3.57 -1.24 11.50
N LYS A 14 -4.12 -0.39 10.63
CA LYS A 14 -5.55 -0.45 10.30
C LYS A 14 -5.91 -1.66 9.43
N TYR A 15 -5.00 -2.04 8.52
CA TYR A 15 -5.26 -3.09 7.54
C TYR A 15 -4.44 -4.35 7.80
N HIS A 16 -3.82 -4.49 8.97
CA HIS A 16 -3.03 -5.67 9.33
C HIS A 16 -1.93 -6.01 8.28
N ILE A 17 -1.29 -4.99 7.72
CA ILE A 17 -0.26 -5.16 6.68
C ILE A 17 1.09 -5.45 7.35
N THR A 18 1.75 -6.53 6.95
CA THR A 18 3.09 -6.89 7.43
C THR A 18 4.20 -6.27 6.57
N ARG A 19 3.93 -6.06 5.28
CA ARG A 19 4.90 -5.51 4.33
C ARG A 19 4.22 -4.61 3.29
N ILE A 20 4.86 -3.50 2.94
CA ILE A 20 4.41 -2.58 1.89
C ILE A 20 5.58 -2.21 0.99
N GLY A 21 5.37 -2.25 -0.32
CA GLY A 21 6.36 -1.88 -1.33
C GLY A 21 5.72 -1.16 -2.52
N ILE A 22 6.54 -0.42 -3.27
CA ILE A 22 6.12 0.22 -4.52
C ILE A 22 6.34 -0.78 -5.65
N PHE A 23 5.37 -0.85 -6.55
CA PHE A 23 5.40 -1.71 -7.72
C PHE A 23 5.05 -0.90 -8.98
N GLY A 24 5.04 -1.55 -10.14
CA GLY A 24 4.53 -0.96 -11.38
C GLY A 24 5.44 0.10 -12.01
N SER A 25 4.82 1.07 -12.69
CA SER A 25 5.51 2.07 -13.54
C SER A 25 6.55 2.90 -12.79
N VAL A 26 6.38 3.11 -11.49
CA VAL A 26 7.30 3.88 -10.64
C VAL A 26 8.67 3.21 -10.52
N ILE A 27 8.73 1.88 -10.40
CA ILE A 27 10.01 1.16 -10.32
C ILE A 27 10.65 0.92 -11.70
N ARG A 28 9.88 1.08 -12.78
CA ARG A 28 10.35 0.97 -14.17
C ARG A 28 10.75 2.32 -14.79
N ASP A 29 10.66 3.41 -14.03
CA ASP A 29 10.94 4.78 -14.48
C ASP A 29 10.00 5.26 -15.61
N GLU A 30 8.80 4.68 -15.68
CA GLU A 30 7.77 4.99 -16.68
C GLU A 30 6.66 5.91 -16.14
N ALA A 31 6.73 6.28 -14.85
CA ALA A 31 5.72 7.10 -14.20
C ALA A 31 5.85 8.58 -14.59
N GLY A 32 4.79 9.15 -15.15
CA GLY A 32 4.68 10.57 -15.50
C GLY A 32 3.86 11.39 -14.50
N PRO A 33 3.66 12.70 -14.76
CA PRO A 33 2.99 13.64 -13.84
C PRO A 33 1.53 13.31 -13.48
N GLY A 34 0.88 12.43 -14.24
CA GLY A 34 -0.48 11.92 -13.98
C GLY A 34 -0.55 10.43 -13.72
N SER A 35 0.61 9.77 -13.52
CA SER A 35 0.63 8.34 -13.25
C SER A 35 0.24 8.04 -11.81
N ASP A 36 -0.53 6.98 -11.64
CA ASP A 36 -0.84 6.42 -10.33
C ASP A 36 0.39 5.74 -9.71
N ILE A 37 0.33 5.49 -8.40
CA ILE A 37 1.36 4.75 -7.67
C ILE A 37 0.79 3.40 -7.27
N ASP A 38 1.28 2.35 -7.93
CA ASP A 38 0.95 0.97 -7.56
C ASP A 38 1.71 0.56 -6.29
N ILE A 39 0.99 -0.03 -5.34
CA ILE A 39 1.56 -0.56 -4.10
C ILE A 39 1.22 -2.04 -3.97
N LEU A 40 2.21 -2.82 -3.54
CA LEU A 40 2.03 -4.22 -3.16
C LEU A 40 2.07 -4.32 -1.65
N VAL A 41 1.15 -5.10 -1.07
CA VAL A 41 1.05 -5.31 0.37
C VAL A 41 0.93 -6.79 0.69
N ASP A 42 1.60 -7.21 1.75
CA ASP A 42 1.41 -8.52 2.38
C ASP A 42 0.60 -8.31 3.66
N PHE A 43 -0.44 -9.12 3.87
CA PHE A 43 -1.30 -9.06 5.05
C PHE A 43 -0.85 -10.10 6.09
N SER A 44 -1.16 -9.86 7.37
CA SER A 44 -1.11 -10.93 8.38
C SER A 44 -2.36 -11.80 8.27
N ASP A 45 -2.31 -13.00 8.85
CA ASP A 45 -3.43 -13.94 8.90
C ASP A 45 -4.66 -13.40 9.67
N ASP A 46 -4.49 -12.26 10.37
CA ASP A 46 -5.57 -11.56 11.08
C ASP A 46 -6.42 -10.68 10.16
N GLY A 47 -5.96 -10.39 8.94
CA GLY A 47 -6.68 -9.57 7.96
C GLY A 47 -7.70 -10.40 7.19
N SER A 48 -8.96 -9.99 7.23
CA SER A 48 -10.07 -10.63 6.52
C SER A 48 -10.76 -9.65 5.56
N LEU A 49 -11.24 -10.16 4.42
CA LEU A 49 -12.09 -9.38 3.50
C LEU A 49 -13.33 -8.82 4.22
N LEU A 50 -13.77 -9.49 5.30
CA LEU A 50 -14.92 -9.12 6.09
C LEU A 50 -14.66 -7.94 7.04
N ASP A 51 -13.40 -7.52 7.24
CA ASP A 51 -13.04 -6.37 8.08
C ASP A 51 -13.58 -5.03 7.52
N HIS A 52 -14.06 -5.06 6.27
CA HIS A 52 -14.62 -3.91 5.57
C HIS A 52 -16.07 -4.10 5.12
N SER A 53 -16.67 -5.28 5.39
CA SER A 53 -18.09 -5.50 5.20
C SER A 53 -18.81 -5.26 6.53
N GLY A 54 -19.39 -4.07 6.68
CA GLY A 54 -20.44 -3.82 7.67
C GLY A 54 -21.77 -4.43 7.25
#